data_AF-A0A2M7RGW1-F1
#
_entry.id   AF-A0A2M7RGW1-F1
#
_cell.length_a   1.000
_cell.length_b   1.000
_cell.length_c   1.000
_cell.angle_alpha   90.00
_cell.angle_beta   90.00
_cell.angle_gamma   90.00
#
_symmetry.space_group_name_H-M   'P 1'
#
loop_
_entity.id
_entity.type
_entity.pdbx_description
1 polymer ?
#
loop_
_entity_poly.entity_id
_entity_poly.type
_entity_poly.pdbx_seq_one_letter_code
_entity_poly.pdbx_strand_id
1 'polypeptide(L)' 'MSDETEKPVNSLKQTANCCRGCGLYIEWTKMKSGKFMPVEPELITVVTPEGETVKGRVPHWAKCSAAKKFKKRKV' A
#
# COMPACT_ATOMS: atom_id res chain seq x y z
N MET A 1 -31.27 2.86 -19.16
CA MET A 1 -31.24 3.41 -17.79
C MET A 1 -31.57 2.28 -16.84
N SER A 2 -30.62 1.91 -16.00
CA SER A 2 -30.64 0.95 -14.86
C SER A 2 -29.33 0.18 -14.95
N ASP A 3 -28.27 0.78 -14.44
CA ASP A 3 -27.77 0.54 -13.07
C ASP A 3 -26.68 -0.53 -13.17
N GLU A 4 -25.47 -0.07 -13.53
CA GLU A 4 -24.27 -0.88 -13.46
C GLU A 4 -24.06 -1.25 -12.00
N THR A 5 -24.63 -2.38 -11.61
CA THR A 5 -24.46 -2.98 -10.29
C THR A 5 -22.97 -3.02 -9.94
N GLU A 6 -22.56 -2.05 -9.12
CA GLU A 6 -21.29 -2.02 -8.42
C GLU A 6 -21.22 -3.31 -7.61
N LYS A 7 -20.54 -4.31 -8.17
CA LYS A 7 -20.31 -5.57 -7.47
C LYS A 7 -19.50 -5.25 -6.22
N PRO A 8 -19.99 -5.60 -5.01
CA PRO A 8 -19.25 -5.35 -3.79
C PRO A 8 -17.98 -6.18 -3.85
N VAL A 9 -16.83 -5.51 -3.88
CA VAL A 9 -15.50 -6.13 -3.80
C VAL A 9 -15.23 -6.60 -2.37
N ASN A 10 -16.09 -7.45 -1.83
CA ASN A 10 -15.88 -8.03 -0.52
C ASN A 10 -16.37 -9.46 -0.48
N SER A 11 -15.54 -10.39 -0.95
CA SER A 11 -15.65 -11.78 -0.52
C SER A 11 -14.37 -12.55 -0.78
N LEU A 12 -13.77 -13.01 0.33
CA LEU A 12 -12.97 -14.22 0.45
C LEU A 12 -11.65 -14.28 -0.33
N LYS A 13 -10.62 -13.63 0.20
CA LYS A 13 -9.31 -14.29 0.33
C LYS A 13 -8.39 -13.51 1.25
N GLN A 14 -8.09 -14.08 2.42
CA GLN A 14 -6.85 -13.79 3.14
C GLN A 14 -5.70 -14.36 2.29
N THR A 15 -5.34 -13.68 1.20
CA THR A 15 -4.12 -13.98 0.44
C THR A 15 -2.94 -13.41 1.22
N ALA A 16 -1.74 -13.99 1.06
CA ALA A 16 -0.51 -13.72 1.82
C ALA A 16 -0.01 -12.25 1.85
N ASN A 17 -0.80 -11.34 1.32
CA ASN A 17 -0.56 -9.94 1.04
C ASN A 17 -1.43 -9.03 1.92
N CYS A 18 -1.84 -9.45 3.13
CA CYS A 18 -2.53 -8.58 4.08
C CYS A 18 -1.59 -8.13 5.20
N CYS A 19 -1.70 -6.87 5.63
CA CYS A 19 -1.00 -6.36 6.78
C CYS A 19 -1.48 -7.05 8.05
N ARG A 20 -0.58 -7.69 8.81
CA ARG A 20 -0.93 -8.31 10.10
C ARG A 20 -1.33 -7.31 11.20
N GLY A 21 -1.06 -6.02 10.98
CA GLY A 21 -1.38 -4.96 11.92
C GLY A 21 -2.78 -4.38 11.74
N CYS A 22 -3.15 -4.04 10.49
CA CYS A 22 -4.42 -3.39 10.16
C CYS A 22 -5.37 -4.24 9.30
N GLY A 23 -4.93 -5.38 8.76
CA GLY A 23 -5.74 -6.27 7.92
C GLY A 23 -5.87 -5.85 6.45
N LEU A 24 -5.41 -4.66 6.07
CA LEU A 24 -5.52 -4.16 4.69
C LEU A 24 -4.59 -4.92 3.73
N TYR A 25 -4.98 -4.97 2.46
CA TYR A 25 -4.16 -5.52 1.38
C TYR A 25 -2.90 -4.66 1.14
N ILE A 26 -1.77 -5.31 0.93
CA ILE A 26 -0.45 -4.72 0.70
C ILE A 26 0.25 -5.46 -0.44
N GLU A 27 0.97 -4.74 -1.28
CA GLU A 27 1.89 -5.34 -2.24
C GLU A 27 3.32 -5.28 -1.72
N TRP A 28 4.13 -6.27 -2.08
CA TRP A 28 5.55 -6.27 -1.75
C TRP A 28 6.36 -5.87 -2.98
N THR A 29 7.05 -4.74 -2.90
CA THR A 29 7.97 -4.30 -3.95
C THR A 29 9.42 -4.47 -3.52
N LYS A 30 10.29 -4.86 -4.45
CA LYS A 30 11.74 -4.93 -4.20
C LYS A 30 12.34 -3.53 -4.30
N MET A 31 12.97 -3.05 -3.24
CA MET A 31 13.72 -1.79 -3.25
C MET A 31 15.06 -1.98 -3.99
N LYS A 32 15.66 -0.87 -4.44
CA LYS A 32 17.04 -0.87 -5.00
C LYS A 32 18.07 -1.50 -4.06
N SER A 33 17.84 -1.42 -2.74
CA SER A 33 18.67 -2.05 -1.70
C SER A 33 18.49 -3.58 -1.58
N GLY A 34 17.63 -4.19 -2.39
CA GLY A 34 17.33 -5.63 -2.36
C GLY A 34 16.31 -6.06 -1.30
N LYS A 35 15.96 -5.18 -0.36
CA LYS A 35 14.92 -5.44 0.66
C LYS A 35 13.52 -5.32 0.06
N PHE A 36 12.58 -6.11 0.57
CA PHE A 36 11.17 -5.99 0.22
C PHE A 36 10.49 -4.93 1.09
N MET A 37 9.67 -4.09 0.46
CA MET A 37 8.90 -3.03 1.11
C MET A 37 7.40 -3.27 0.90
N PRO A 38 6.59 -3.25 1.97
CA PRO A 38 5.15 -3.26 1.83
C PRO A 38 4.67 -1.90 1.35
N VAL A 39 3.96 -1.89 0.22
CA VAL A 39 3.42 -0.71 -0.46
C VAL A 39 1.93 -0.88 -0.68
N GLU A 40 1.24 0.25 -0.82
CA GLU A 40 -0.13 0.27 -1.30
C GLU A 40 -0.16 -0.18 -2.78
N PRO A 41 -1.17 -0.94 -3.23
CA PRO A 41 -1.30 -1.38 -4.62
C PRO A 41 -1.46 -0.22 -5.59
N GLU A 42 -2.04 0.89 -5.14
CA GLU A 42 -2.30 2.06 -5.97
C GLU A 42 -1.01 2.81 -6.33
N LEU A 43 -0.83 3.07 -7.63
CA LEU A 43 0.22 3.95 -8.14
C LEU A 43 -0.25 5.40 -8.07
N ILE A 44 0.50 6.22 -7.35
CA ILE A 44 0.25 7.65 -7.28
C ILE A 44 1.22 8.40 -8.20
N THR A 45 0.75 9.52 -8.70
CA THR A 45 1.55 10.47 -9.47
C THR A 45 1.72 11.73 -8.62
N VAL A 46 2.96 12.12 -8.35
CA VAL A 46 3.30 13.32 -7.57
C VAL A 46 3.95 14.32 -8.50
N VAL A 47 3.47 15.57 -8.49
CA VAL A 47 4.09 16.69 -9.19
C VAL A 47 4.97 17.42 -8.18
N THR A 48 6.26 17.53 -8.45
CA THR A 48 7.20 18.26 -7.59
C THR A 48 7.05 19.77 -7.79
N PRO A 49 7.52 20.60 -6.85
CA PRO A 49 7.54 22.06 -7.01
C PRO A 49 8.29 22.53 -8.27
N GLU A 50 9.27 21.75 -8.72
CA GLU A 50 10.05 22.00 -9.95
C GLU A 50 9.31 21.61 -11.24
N GLY A 51 8.08 21.10 -11.12
CA GLY A 51 7.25 20.68 -12.24
C GLY A 51 7.52 19.25 -12.73
N GLU A 52 8.37 18.50 -12.04
CA GLU A 52 8.65 17.11 -12.41
C GLU A 52 7.52 16.18 -11.97
N THR A 53 7.18 15.22 -12.82
CA THR A 53 6.13 14.23 -12.51
C THR A 53 6.75 12.90 -12.15
N VAL A 54 6.61 12.49 -10.88
CA VAL A 54 7.15 11.23 -10.36
C VAL A 54 6.00 10.25 -10.10
N LYS A 55 6.07 9.08 -10.74
CA LYS A 55 5.15 7.96 -10.47
C LYS A 55 5.75 7.01 -9.46
N GLY A 56 4.99 6.65 -8.43
CA GLY A 56 5.46 5.77 -7.37
C GLY A 56 4.34 5.12 -6.58
N ARG A 57 4.71 4.23 -5.67
CA ARG A 57 3.76 3.64 -4.71
C ARG A 57 3.99 4.22 -3.32
N VAL A 58 2.91 4.37 -2.57
CA VAL A 58 2.98 4.84 -1.19
C VAL A 58 3.40 3.66 -0.29
N PRO A 59 4.40 3.83 0.58
CA PRO A 59 4.71 2.80 1.56
C PRO A 59 3.54 2.59 2.53
N HIS A 60 3.14 1.34 2.76
CA HIS A 60 1.91 1.04 3.51
C HIS A 60 1.95 1.57 4.96
N TRP A 61 3.12 1.52 5.61
CA TRP A 61 3.35 2.08 6.94
C TRP A 61 3.09 3.60 7.06
N ALA A 62 2.97 4.34 5.95
CA ALA A 62 2.53 5.74 5.97
C ALA A 62 1.01 5.90 6.17
N LYS A 63 0.21 4.89 5.77
CA LYS A 63 -1.26 4.89 5.90
C LYS A 63 -1.77 3.94 7.00
N CYS A 64 -0.92 3.03 7.48
CA CYS A 64 -1.33 1.98 8.41
C CYS A 64 -1.63 2.51 9.82
N SER A 65 -2.80 2.17 10.37
CA SER A 65 -3.14 2.46 11.78
C SER A 65 -2.18 1.80 12.78
N ALA A 66 -1.57 0.67 12.40
CA ALA A 66 -0.57 -0.05 13.18
C ALA A 66 0.89 0.29 12.79
N ALA A 67 1.13 1.43 12.13
CA ALA A 67 2.45 1.85 11.63
C ALA A 67 3.59 1.76 12.65
N LYS A 68 3.31 2.04 13.93
CA LYS A 68 4.28 1.96 15.02
C LYS A 68 4.89 0.56 15.21
N LYS A 69 4.22 -0.51 14.72
CA LYS A 69 4.72 -1.90 14.80
C LYS A 69 5.76 -2.24 13.72
N PHE A 70 5.92 -1.41 12.68
CA PHE A 70 6.87 -1.67 11.58
C PHE A 70 8.31 -1.30 11.95
N LYS A 71 8.49 -0.31 12.83
CA LYS A 71 9.81 0.16 13.24
C LYS A 71 10.33 -0.72 14.38
N LYS A 72 11.54 -1.27 14.22
CA LYS A 72 12.23 -1.97 15.32
C LYS A 72 12.43 -0.97 16.47
N ARG A 73 12.10 -1.35 17.71
CA ARG A 73 12.49 -0.58 18.89
C ARG A 73 14.01 -0.47 18.88
N LYS A 74 14.54 0.76 18.97
CA LYS A 74 15.94 0.96 19.33
C LYS A 74 16.04 0.56 20.80
N VAL A 75 16.79 -0.52 21.07
CA VAL A 75 17.25 -0.87 22.42
C VAL A 75 18.47 -0.01 22.68
#